data_AF-A0A4R7G5B8-F1
#
_entry.id   AF-A0A4R7G5B8-F1
#
_cell.length_a   1.000
_cell.length_b   1.000
_cell.length_c   1.000
_cell.angle_alpha   90.00
_cell.angle_beta   90.00
_cell.angle_gamma   90.00
#
_symmetry.space_group_name_H-M   'P 1'
#
loop_
_entity.id
_entity.type
_entity.pdbx_description
1 polymer ?
#
loop_
_entity_poly.entity_id
_entity_poly.type
_entity_poly.pdbx_seq_one_letter_code
_entity_poly.pdbx_strand_id
1 'polypeptide(L)'
;MIAVVTILIAFPVGYLLHSRLAANTAYAVAYLWAFVFQTLYLTLDSISPSAEPAFMPGEFPLSYGAVTLGVFGVGFGLVALGHLYRARQTSHRAQAATLGG
;
A
#
# COMPACT_ATOMS: atom_id res chain seq x y z
N MET A 1 3.97 8.63 6.05
CA MET A 1 4.10 8.67 4.58
C MET A 1 3.61 7.37 3.94
N ILE A 2 4.07 6.20 4.42
CA ILE A 2 3.70 4.88 3.88
C ILE A 2 2.18 4.60 3.83
N ALA A 3 1.41 5.06 4.82
CA ALA A 3 -0.04 4.85 4.88
C ALA A 3 -0.78 5.61 3.76
N VAL A 4 -0.37 6.86 3.51
CA VAL A 4 -0.94 7.69 2.44
C VAL A 4 -0.68 7.05 1.08
N VAL A 5 0.56 6.65 0.81
CA VAL A 5 0.94 5.95 -0.43
C VAL A 5 0.14 4.66 -0.59
N THR A 6 -0.02 3.90 0.49
CA THR A 6 -0.79 2.66 0.49
C THR A 6 -2.25 2.90 0.11
N ILE A 7 -2.93 3.84 0.75
CA ILE A 7 -4.35 4.13 0.46
C ILE A 7 -4.53 4.63 -0.97
N LEU A 8 -3.65 5.52 -1.44
CA LEU A 8 -3.76 6.12 -2.77
C LEU A 8 -3.41 5.16 -3.91
N ILE A 9 -2.52 4.20 -3.69
CA ILE A 9 -1.98 3.35 -4.76
C ILE A 9 -2.57 1.94 -4.74
N ALA A 10 -2.79 1.34 -3.57
CA ALA A 10 -3.11 -0.08 -3.47
C ALA A 10 -4.40 -0.45 -4.21
N PHE A 11 -5.49 0.30 -3.97
CA PHE A 11 -6.76 0.02 -4.62
C PHE A 11 -6.74 0.31 -6.14
N PRO A 12 -6.26 1.47 -6.62
CA PRO A 12 -6.16 1.72 -8.07
C PRO A 12 -5.28 0.73 -8.81
N VAL A 13 -4.14 0.31 -8.23
CA VAL A 13 -3.23 -0.66 -8.87
C VAL A 13 -3.90 -2.03 -9.03
N GLY A 14 -4.61 -2.50 -8.00
CA GLY A 14 -5.40 -3.74 -8.09
C GLY A 14 -6.57 -3.65 -9.06
N TYR A 15 -7.15 -2.46 -9.23
CA TYR A 15 -8.22 -2.25 -10.22
C TYR A 15 -7.67 -2.16 -11.65
N LEU A 16 -6.63 -1.37 -11.91
CA LEU A 16 -6.16 -1.05 -13.25
C LEU A 16 -5.35 -2.16 -13.92
N LEU A 17 -4.58 -2.93 -13.16
CA LEU A 17 -3.75 -3.99 -13.71
C LEU A 17 -4.54 -5.30 -13.86
N HIS A 18 -4.30 -6.02 -14.96
CA HIS A 18 -4.94 -7.33 -15.20
C HIS A 18 -4.22 -8.47 -14.45
N SER A 19 -2.89 -8.40 -14.36
CA SER A 19 -2.09 -9.44 -13.70
C SER A 19 -1.96 -9.16 -12.20
N ARG A 20 -2.37 -10.15 -11.38
CA ARG A 20 -2.21 -10.11 -9.92
C ARG A 20 -0.75 -9.96 -9.50
N LEU A 21 0.16 -10.62 -10.22
CA LEU A 21 1.58 -10.52 -9.96
C LEU A 21 2.07 -9.09 -10.24
N ALA A 22 1.66 -8.50 -11.38
CA ALA A 22 2.03 -7.13 -11.70
C ALA A 22 1.49 -6.13 -10.67
N ALA A 23 0.25 -6.30 -10.21
CA ALA A 23 -0.36 -5.43 -9.20
C ALA A 23 0.32 -5.53 -7.84
N ASN A 24 0.57 -6.75 -7.37
CA ASN A 24 1.27 -6.99 -6.11
C ASN A 24 2.70 -6.47 -6.16
N THR A 25 3.43 -6.69 -7.26
CA THR A 25 4.79 -6.18 -7.43
C THR A 25 4.82 -4.65 -7.51
N ALA A 26 3.91 -4.02 -8.27
CA ALA A 26 3.83 -2.57 -8.35
C ALA A 26 3.52 -1.93 -6.99
N TYR A 27 2.56 -2.51 -6.25
CA TYR A 27 2.27 -2.09 -4.88
C TYR A 27 3.48 -2.26 -3.96
N ALA A 28 4.15 -3.42 -3.99
CA ALA A 28 5.33 -3.68 -3.17
C ALA A 28 6.48 -2.69 -3.46
N VAL A 29 6.73 -2.37 -4.73
CA VAL A 29 7.75 -1.39 -5.13
C VAL A 29 7.39 0.02 -4.62
N ALA A 30 6.14 0.45 -4.80
CA ALA A 30 5.69 1.75 -4.31
C ALA A 30 5.76 1.85 -2.78
N TYR A 31 5.37 0.77 -2.08
CA TYR A 31 5.47 0.66 -0.63
C TYR A 31 6.92 0.72 -0.15
N LEU A 32 7.82 -0.05 -0.78
CA LEU A 32 9.25 -0.06 -0.44
C LEU A 32 9.89 1.30 -0.66
N TRP A 33 9.58 1.97 -1.78
CA TRP A 33 10.04 3.32 -2.04
C TRP A 33 9.63 4.28 -0.92
N ALA A 34 8.35 4.26 -0.54
CA ALA A 34 7.85 5.10 0.56
C ALA A 34 8.50 4.75 1.90
N PHE A 35 8.74 3.46 2.16
CA PHE A 35 9.42 2.99 3.36
C PHE A 35 10.87 3.49 3.44
N VAL A 36 11.61 3.47 2.32
CA VAL A 36 12.99 3.97 2.24
C VAL A 36 13.04 5.46 2.57
N PHE A 37 12.20 6.27 1.94
CA PHE A 37 12.18 7.72 2.22
C PHE A 37 11.72 8.01 3.64
N GLN A 38 10.74 7.28 4.17
CA GLN A 38 10.30 7.45 5.55
C GLN A 38 11.44 7.10 6.52
N THR A 39 12.19 6.02 6.24
CA THR A 39 13.37 5.65 7.03
C THR A 39 14.45 6.72 6.94
N LEU A 40 14.73 7.27 5.76
CA LEU A 40 15.67 8.37 5.58
C LEU A 40 15.30 9.59 6.44
N TYR A 41 14.02 10.01 6.42
CA TYR A 41 13.57 11.13 7.24
C TYR A 41 13.72 10.86 8.74
N LEU A 42 13.39 9.66 9.19
CA LEU A 42 13.54 9.26 10.60
C LEU A 42 15.02 9.21 11.01
N THR A 43 15.90 8.71 10.15
CA THR A 43 17.35 8.72 10.40
C THR A 43 17.90 10.15 10.48
N LEU A 44 17.47 11.04 9.58
CA LEU A 44 17.88 12.44 9.62
C LEU A 44 17.43 13.13 10.92
N ASP A 45 16.19 12.89 11.36
CA ASP A 45 15.67 13.40 12.64
C ASP A 45 16.45 12.83 13.84
N SER A 46 16.97 11.59 13.76
CA SER A 46 17.80 11.05 14.84
C SER A 46 19.18 11.71 14.98
N ILE A 47 19.72 12.29 13.91
CA ILE A 47 21.05 12.92 13.88
C ILE A 47 20.96 14.40 14.29
N SER A 48 19.91 15.09 13.81
CA SER A 48 19.57 16.46 14.19
C SER A 48 18.13 16.48 14.68
N PRO A 49 17.90 16.17 15.97
CA PRO A 49 16.57 16.11 16.55
C PRO A 49 15.82 17.43 16.35
N SER A 50 14.65 17.34 15.75
CA SER A 50 13.68 18.43 15.80
C SER A 50 13.17 18.64 17.23
N ALA A 51 12.41 19.72 17.46
CA ALA A 51 11.87 20.04 18.79
C ALA A 51 10.96 18.91 19.37
N GLU A 52 10.45 18.03 18.50
CA GLU A 52 9.60 16.88 18.82
C GLU A 52 10.22 15.61 18.18
N PRO A 53 11.19 14.96 18.84
CA PRO A 53 11.91 13.83 18.26
C PRO A 53 10.99 12.64 17.97
N ALA A 54 11.16 12.02 16.79
CA ALA A 54 10.31 10.92 16.34
C ALA A 54 10.45 9.63 17.17
N PHE A 55 11.60 9.43 17.82
CA PHE A 55 11.86 8.28 18.70
C PHE A 55 12.64 8.69 19.94
N MET A 56 12.36 8.01 21.06
CA MET A 56 13.17 8.15 22.26
C MET A 56 14.51 7.42 22.09
N PRO A 57 15.65 8.07 22.41
CA PRO A 57 16.96 7.42 22.34
C PRO A 57 17.02 6.17 23.24
N GLY A 58 17.52 5.06 22.70
CA GLY A 58 17.74 3.81 23.45
C GLY A 58 16.56 2.84 23.47
N GLU A 59 15.42 3.19 22.89
CA GLU A 59 14.27 2.29 22.78
C GLU A 59 14.13 1.74 21.35
N PHE A 60 13.92 0.41 21.22
CA PHE A 60 13.66 -0.19 19.92
C PHE A 60 12.18 0.01 19.53
N PRO A 61 11.87 0.63 18.38
CA PRO A 61 10.52 1.08 18.08
C PRO A 61 9.64 -0.07 17.52
N LEU A 62 9.30 -1.04 18.38
CA LEU A 62 8.46 -2.19 18.02
C LEU A 62 7.07 -1.77 17.51
N SER A 63 6.49 -0.72 18.10
CA SER A 63 5.19 -0.17 17.69
C SER A 63 5.21 0.31 16.23
N TYR A 64 6.28 1.01 15.83
CA TYR A 64 6.49 1.45 14.47
C TYR A 64 6.61 0.27 13.49
N GLY A 65 7.37 -0.76 13.87
CA GLY A 65 7.50 -1.98 13.07
C GLY A 65 6.15 -2.69 12.87
N ALA A 66 5.37 -2.83 13.95
CA ALA A 66 4.05 -3.43 13.91
C ALA A 66 3.07 -2.63 13.03
N VAL A 67 3.03 -1.29 13.18
CA VAL A 67 2.20 -0.41 12.34
C VAL A 67 2.61 -0.51 10.88
N THR A 68 3.91 -0.51 10.59
CA THR A 68 4.45 -0.65 9.23
C THR A 68 4.02 -1.98 8.61
N LEU A 69 4.18 -3.10 9.31
CA LEU A 69 3.71 -4.41 8.85
C LEU A 69 2.19 -4.44 8.63
N GLY A 70 1.42 -3.82 9.52
CA GLY A 70 -0.03 -3.69 9.38
C GLY A 70 -0.42 -2.95 8.11
N VAL A 71 0.18 -1.79 7.84
CA VAL A 71 -0.07 -1.00 6.63
C VAL A 71 0.29 -1.80 5.36
N PHE A 72 1.41 -2.53 5.38
CA PHE A 72 1.80 -3.42 4.29
C PHE A 72 0.73 -4.48 3.99
N GLY A 73 0.25 -5.17 5.02
CA GLY A 73 -0.80 -6.19 4.89
C GLY A 73 -2.13 -5.61 4.39
N VAL A 74 -2.55 -4.46 4.92
CA VAL A 74 -3.75 -3.75 4.48
C VAL A 74 -3.67 -3.39 3.00
N GLY A 75 -2.51 -2.93 2.53
CA GLY A 75 -2.35 -2.60 1.11
C GLY A 75 -2.49 -3.81 0.19
N PHE A 76 -1.95 -4.98 0.53
CA PHE A 76 -2.24 -6.20 -0.26
C PHE A 76 -3.73 -6.55 -0.27
N GLY A 77 -4.41 -6.36 0.87
CA GLY A 77 -5.86 -6.49 0.95
C GLY A 77 -6.59 -5.56 -0.03
N LEU A 78 -6.19 -4.29 -0.07
CA LEU A 78 -6.76 -3.29 -1.00
C LEU A 78 -6.48 -3.61 -2.47
N VAL A 79 -5.29 -4.10 -2.80
CA VAL A 79 -4.96 -4.59 -4.16
C VAL A 79 -5.87 -5.75 -4.54
N ALA A 80 -6.06 -6.72 -3.65
CA ALA A 80 -6.95 -7.86 -3.88
C ALA A 80 -8.41 -7.42 -4.05
N LEU A 81 -8.88 -6.46 -3.26
CA LEU A 81 -10.23 -5.88 -3.38
C LEU A 81 -10.42 -5.14 -4.70
N GLY A 82 -9.44 -4.38 -5.18
CA GLY A 82 -9.48 -3.72 -6.49
C GLY A 82 -9.65 -4.72 -7.64
N HIS A 83 -8.91 -5.83 -7.58
CA HIS A 83 -9.05 -6.93 -8.55
C HIS A 83 -10.42 -7.59 -8.49
N LEU A 84 -10.93 -7.88 -7.29
CA LEU A 84 -12.24 -8.50 -7.10
C LEU A 84 -13.35 -7.60 -7.66
N TYR A 85 -13.26 -6.30 -7.41
CA TYR A 85 -14.22 -5.32 -7.89
C TYR A 85 -14.26 -5.28 -9.43
N ARG A 86 -13.08 -5.25 -10.07
CA ARG A 86 -12.99 -5.32 -11.54
C ARG A 86 -13.57 -6.63 -12.08
N ALA A 87 -13.21 -7.77 -11.50
CA ALA A 87 -13.68 -9.07 -11.94
C ALA A 87 -15.22 -9.13 -11.95
N ARG A 88 -15.85 -8.66 -10.86
CA ARG A 88 -17.31 -8.52 -10.75
C ARG A 88 -17.91 -7.64 -11.84
N GLN A 89 -17.30 -6.49 -12.14
CA GLN A 89 -17.79 -5.61 -13.20
C GLN A 89 -17.75 -6.27 -14.59
N THR A 90 -16.66 -6.98 -14.92
CA THR A 90 -16.58 -7.73 -16.18
C THR A 90 -17.63 -8.83 -16.29
N SER A 91 -17.92 -9.55 -15.19
CA SER A 91 -18.97 -10.58 -15.17
C SER A 91 -20.37 -10.01 -15.40
N HIS A 92 -20.69 -8.87 -14.80
CA HIS A 92 -21.97 -8.18 -15.03
C HIS A 92 -22.12 -7.69 -16.49
N ARG A 93 -21.05 -7.14 -17.08
CA ARG A 93 -21.06 -6.70 -18.49
C ARG A 93 -21.21 -7.88 -19.46
N ALA A 94 -20.58 -9.02 -19.17
CA ALA A 94 -20.70 -10.22 -20.00
C ALA A 94 -22.13 -10.80 -20.00
N GLN A 95 -22.79 -10.84 -18.83
CA GLN A 95 -24.17 -11.35 -18.71
C GLN A 95 -25.19 -10.45 -19.43
N ALA A 96 -25.01 -9.13 -19.38
CA ALA A 96 -25.88 -8.18 -20.09
C ALA A 96 -25.77 -8.33 -21.62
N ALA A 97 -24.59 -8.65 -22.14
CA ALA A 97 -24.38 -8.89 -23.57
C ALA A 97 -25.05 -10.20 -24.07
N THR A 98 -25.14 -11.23 -23.23
CA THR A 98 -25.80 -12.51 -23.57
C THR A 98 -27.33 -12.47 -23.50
N LEU A 99 -27.93 -11.49 -22.81
CA LEU A 99 -29.39 -11.38 -22.68
C LEU A 99 -30.04 -10.42 -23.70
N GLY A 100 -29.23 -9.66 -24.45
CA GLY A 100 -29.68 -8.65 -25.41
C GLY A 100 -29.40 -8.96 -26.89
N GLY A 101 -28.88 -10.15 -27.21
CA GLY A 101 -28.63 -10.63 -28.57
C GLY A 101 -29.45 -11.88 -28.86
#